data_AF-A0A379R1G0-F1
#
_entry.id   AF-A0A379R1G0-F1
#
_cell.length_a   1.000
_cell.length_b   1.000
_cell.length_c   1.000
_cell.angle_alpha   90.00
_cell.angle_beta   90.00
_cell.angle_gamma   90.00
#
_symmetry.space_group_name_H-M   'P 1'
#
loop_
_entity.id
_entity.type
_entity.pdbx_description
1 polymer ?
#
loop_
_entity_poly.entity_id
_entity_poly.type
_entity_poly.pdbx_seq_one_letter_code
_entity_poly.pdbx_strand_id
1 'polypeptide(L)'
;MINFVSCSRDKYLEFGMKHILEPVITKQPQSSDDTLLFLVDETMPLDSLLALRRRKDIEIYSKIIILSDSLSWECVRRFIPGSTHFYIVRCSTAIHSFLGQINALLAKERLISSGYSKRLLTNKEKNGVFAFHSASKFPDSISDEFLASKIKSHYKQRAMKKLGIKNNPGFSALINSCNFERIMSFL
;
A
#
# COMPACT_ATOMS: atom_id res chain seq x y z
N MET A 1 11.24 18.99 -7.00
CA MET A 1 9.96 19.01 -7.76
C MET A 1 8.90 18.17 -7.03
N ILE A 2 7.61 18.56 -7.04
CA ILE A 2 6.52 17.77 -6.43
C ILE A 2 5.66 17.15 -7.54
N ASN A 3 5.58 15.81 -7.58
CA ASN A 3 4.75 15.08 -8.53
C ASN A 3 3.60 14.36 -7.82
N PHE A 4 2.44 14.27 -8.48
CA PHE A 4 1.31 13.48 -8.01
C PHE A 4 1.04 12.30 -8.95
N VAL A 5 0.91 11.11 -8.37
CA VAL A 5 0.63 9.87 -9.09
C VAL A 5 -0.47 9.13 -8.36
N SER A 6 -1.43 8.61 -9.12
CA SER A 6 -2.50 7.76 -8.62
C SER A 6 -2.49 6.42 -9.35
N CYS A 7 -2.72 5.34 -8.59
CA CYS A 7 -3.11 4.05 -9.15
C CYS A 7 -4.59 3.72 -8.88
N SER A 8 -5.35 4.67 -8.33
CA SER A 8 -6.78 4.51 -8.08
C SER A 8 -7.54 4.25 -9.37
N ARG A 9 -8.38 3.21 -9.36
CA ARG A 9 -9.37 3.00 -10.43
C ARG A 9 -10.58 3.94 -10.31
N ASP A 10 -10.80 4.52 -9.13
CA ASP A 10 -11.81 5.55 -8.93
C ASP A 10 -11.30 6.90 -9.45
N LYS A 11 -11.86 7.32 -10.60
CA LYS A 11 -11.50 8.56 -11.29
C LYS A 11 -12.03 9.82 -10.59
N TYR A 12 -13.13 9.71 -9.85
CA TYR A 12 -13.66 10.84 -9.08
C TYR A 12 -12.76 11.12 -7.87
N LEU A 13 -12.33 10.06 -7.19
CA LEU A 13 -11.36 10.17 -6.10
C LEU A 13 -10.03 10.75 -6.60
N GLU A 14 -9.51 10.25 -7.72
CA GLU A 14 -8.28 10.75 -8.33
C GLU A 14 -8.39 12.25 -8.68
N PHE A 15 -9.49 12.65 -9.32
CA PHE A 15 -9.73 14.04 -9.70
C PHE A 15 -9.87 14.96 -8.48
N GLY A 16 -10.67 14.56 -7.49
CA GLY A 16 -10.86 15.32 -6.25
C GLY A 16 -9.56 15.49 -5.48
N MET A 17 -8.77 14.41 -5.37
CA MET A 17 -7.46 14.46 -4.70
C MET A 17 -6.47 15.36 -5.45
N LYS A 18 -6.44 15.28 -6.80
CA LYS A 18 -5.60 16.16 -7.61
C LYS A 18 -5.95 17.64 -7.38
N HIS A 19 -7.24 17.97 -7.37
CA HIS A 19 -7.70 19.35 -7.13
C HIS A 19 -7.34 19.85 -5.72
N ILE A 20 -7.50 19.00 -4.70
CA ILE A 20 -7.14 19.32 -3.31
C ILE A 20 -5.62 19.55 -3.16
N LEU A 21 -4.80 18.77 -3.88
CA LEU A 21 -3.34 18.84 -3.79
C LEU A 21 -2.72 19.89 -4.72
N GLU A 22 -3.47 20.40 -5.70
CA GLU A 22 -2.97 21.38 -6.66
C GLU A 22 -2.34 22.63 -6.01
N PRO A 23 -2.92 23.24 -4.95
CA PRO A 23 -2.28 24.34 -4.23
C PRO A 23 -0.97 23.94 -3.54
N VAL A 24 -0.80 22.67 -3.19
CA VAL A 24 0.42 22.14 -2.55
C VAL A 24 1.50 21.88 -3.59
N ILE A 25 1.11 21.33 -4.75
CA ILE A 25 2.02 21.00 -5.85
C ILE A 25 2.56 22.28 -6.52
N THR A 26 1.70 23.29 -6.68
CA THR A 26 2.04 24.56 -7.34
C THR A 26 2.84 25.51 -6.46
N LYS A 27 2.61 25.49 -5.14
CA LYS A 27 3.46 26.19 -4.17
C LYS A 27 4.76 25.39 -3.99
N GLN A 28 5.67 25.43 -4.96
CA GLN A 28 7.01 24.85 -4.78
C GLN A 28 7.72 25.59 -3.63
N PRO A 29 7.98 24.96 -2.47
CA PRO A 29 8.94 25.55 -1.54
C PRO A 29 10.33 25.49 -2.19
N GLN A 30 11.15 26.51 -1.93
CA GLN A 30 12.52 26.65 -2.47
C GLN A 30 13.44 25.46 -2.11
N SER A 31 13.03 24.59 -1.18
CA SER A 31 13.73 23.39 -0.72
C SER A 31 12.98 22.08 -0.99
N SER A 32 12.00 22.04 -1.92
CA SER A 32 11.32 20.78 -2.26
C SER A 32 12.22 19.87 -3.08
N ASP A 33 13.00 19.04 -2.39
CA ASP A 33 13.59 17.84 -2.98
C ASP A 33 12.53 17.07 -3.80
N ASP A 34 12.97 16.31 -4.79
CA ASP A 34 12.09 15.53 -5.66
C ASP A 34 11.18 14.60 -4.84
N THR A 35 9.92 15.04 -4.69
CA THR A 35 8.91 14.42 -3.82
C THR A 35 7.77 13.87 -4.66
N LEU A 36 7.40 12.63 -4.40
CA LEU A 36 6.26 11.97 -5.02
C LEU A 36 5.11 11.86 -4.03
N LEU A 37 3.96 12.46 -4.35
CA LEU A 37 2.68 12.19 -3.70
C LEU A 37 2.01 11.01 -4.41
N PHE A 38 1.80 9.91 -3.69
CA PHE A 38 1.26 8.67 -4.27
C PHE A 38 -0.09 8.30 -3.65
N LEU A 39 -1.16 8.36 -4.45
CA LEU A 39 -2.49 7.93 -4.04
C LEU A 39 -2.69 6.43 -4.29
N VAL A 40 -2.98 5.70 -3.21
CA VAL A 40 -3.20 4.25 -3.22
C VAL A 40 -4.67 3.93 -3.52
N ASP A 41 -4.91 2.91 -4.35
CA ASP A 41 -6.23 2.32 -4.47
C ASP A 41 -6.54 1.47 -3.23
N GLU A 42 -7.46 1.92 -2.38
CA GLU A 42 -7.84 1.20 -1.16
C GLU A 42 -8.55 -0.13 -1.42
N THR A 43 -9.06 -0.36 -2.64
CA THR A 43 -9.62 -1.67 -3.02
C THR A 43 -8.53 -2.69 -3.36
N MET A 44 -7.37 -2.22 -3.82
CA MET A 44 -6.21 -3.03 -4.20
C MET A 44 -4.88 -2.37 -3.79
N PRO A 45 -4.63 -2.21 -2.48
CA PRO A 45 -3.51 -1.38 -2.00
C PRO A 45 -2.14 -2.00 -2.28
N LEU A 46 -2.04 -3.33 -2.28
CA LEU A 46 -0.80 -4.06 -2.56
C LEU A 46 -0.45 -4.05 -4.05
N ASP A 47 -1.43 -4.09 -4.95
CA ASP A 47 -1.21 -3.89 -6.38
C ASP A 47 -0.75 -2.46 -6.67
N SER A 48 -1.29 -1.45 -5.97
CA SER A 48 -0.82 -0.07 -6.06
C SER A 48 0.66 0.04 -5.67
N LEU A 49 1.07 -0.58 -4.56
CA LEU A 49 2.49 -0.60 -4.15
C LEU A 49 3.38 -1.34 -5.15
N LEU A 50 2.90 -2.44 -5.74
CA LEU A 50 3.65 -3.15 -6.78
C LEU A 50 3.80 -2.31 -8.06
N ALA A 51 2.76 -1.57 -8.44
CA ALA A 51 2.81 -0.64 -9.56
C ALA A 51 3.82 0.48 -9.29
N LEU A 52 3.81 1.04 -8.07
CA LEU A 52 4.80 2.01 -7.62
C LEU A 52 6.23 1.45 -7.71
N ARG A 53 6.49 0.24 -7.18
CA ARG A 53 7.82 -0.42 -7.25
C ARG A 53 8.34 -0.62 -8.68
N ARG A 54 7.44 -0.83 -9.65
CA ARG A 54 7.78 -1.05 -11.05
C ARG A 54 8.11 0.23 -11.82
N ARG A 55 7.84 1.40 -11.24
CA ARG A 55 8.18 2.68 -11.88
C ARG A 55 9.69 2.84 -11.98
N LYS A 56 10.18 3.16 -13.18
CA LYS A 56 11.61 3.38 -13.44
C LYS A 56 12.15 4.64 -12.76
N ASP A 57 11.29 5.63 -12.52
CA ASP A 57 11.65 6.93 -11.95
C ASP A 57 11.57 6.97 -10.41
N ILE A 58 11.19 5.88 -9.74
CA ILE A 58 10.96 5.89 -8.28
C ILE A 58 12.22 6.28 -7.49
N GLU A 59 13.41 5.91 -7.97
CA GLU A 59 14.69 6.20 -7.32
C GLU A 59 15.16 7.64 -7.52
N ILE A 60 14.54 8.39 -8.44
CA ILE A 60 14.80 9.83 -8.65
C ILE A 60 14.23 10.64 -7.48
N TYR A 61 13.14 10.16 -6.88
CA TYR A 61 12.52 10.85 -5.74
C TYR A 61 13.29 10.57 -4.46
N SER A 62 13.67 11.63 -3.75
CA SER A 62 14.27 11.54 -2.41
C SER A 62 13.24 11.13 -1.35
N LYS A 63 11.97 11.48 -1.60
CA LYS A 63 10.86 11.37 -0.66
C LYS A 63 9.57 10.93 -1.36
N ILE A 64 8.85 9.99 -0.76
CA ILE A 64 7.53 9.55 -1.22
C ILE A 64 6.51 9.71 -0.09
N ILE A 65 5.43 10.44 -0.34
CA ILE A 65 4.30 10.58 0.58
C ILE A 65 3.15 9.72 0.04
N ILE A 66 2.86 8.63 0.75
CA ILE A 66 1.83 7.66 0.39
C ILE A 66 0.53 8.03 1.08
N LEU A 67 -0.51 8.24 0.29
CA LEU A 67 -1.85 8.59 0.74
C LEU A 67 -2.65 7.28 0.83
N SER A 68 -2.84 6.76 2.05
CA SER A 68 -3.53 5.48 2.27
C SER A 68 -4.04 5.27 3.70
N ASP A 69 -5.20 4.65 3.84
CA ASP A 69 -5.85 4.30 5.12
C ASP A 69 -5.70 2.82 5.53
N SER A 70 -5.20 1.96 4.64
CA SER A 70 -5.06 0.52 4.90
C SER A 70 -3.60 0.06 5.07
N LEU A 71 -2.65 0.75 4.45
CA LEU A 71 -1.25 0.31 4.46
C LEU A 71 -0.55 0.55 5.81
N SER A 72 0.36 -0.38 6.16
CA SER A 72 1.31 -0.24 7.27
C SER A 72 2.70 0.09 6.75
N TRP A 73 3.53 0.67 7.62
CA TRP A 73 4.91 1.03 7.30
C TRP A 73 5.72 -0.18 6.81
N GLU A 74 5.59 -1.32 7.49
CA GLU A 74 6.40 -2.53 7.22
C GLU A 74 6.10 -3.10 5.85
N CYS A 75 4.83 -3.05 5.45
CA CYS A 75 4.39 -3.44 4.13
C CYS A 75 5.01 -2.51 3.08
N VAL A 76 4.81 -1.20 3.23
CA VAL A 76 5.31 -0.21 2.27
C VAL A 76 6.81 -0.29 2.07
N ARG A 77 7.60 -0.40 3.15
CA ARG A 77 9.08 -0.44 3.08
C ARG A 77 9.61 -1.50 2.11
N ARG A 78 8.90 -2.62 1.94
CA ARG A 78 9.30 -3.72 1.05
C ARG A 78 9.19 -3.35 -0.43
N PHE A 79 8.26 -2.45 -0.77
CA PHE A 79 8.01 -1.99 -2.13
C PHE A 79 8.75 -0.70 -2.48
N ILE A 80 9.31 0.00 -1.50
CA ILE A 80 10.09 1.23 -1.71
C ILE A 80 11.59 0.89 -1.76
N PRO A 81 12.36 1.42 -2.73
CA PRO A 81 13.81 1.27 -2.75
C PRO A 81 14.48 1.63 -1.41
N GLY A 82 15.58 0.94 -1.09
CA GLY A 82 16.25 1.10 0.20
C GLY A 82 16.69 2.53 0.52
N SER A 83 17.07 3.29 -0.50
CA SER A 83 17.57 4.67 -0.43
C SER A 83 16.46 5.74 -0.32
N THR A 84 15.22 5.42 -0.70
CA THR A 84 14.13 6.40 -0.76
C THR A 84 13.41 6.51 0.58
N HIS A 85 13.24 7.73 1.10
CA HIS A 85 12.44 7.96 2.29
C HIS A 85 10.96 7.93 1.94
N PHE A 86 10.12 7.38 2.82
CA PHE A 86 8.67 7.43 2.61
C PHE A 86 7.91 7.74 3.89
N TYR A 87 6.69 8.25 3.70
CA TYR A 87 5.74 8.61 4.74
C TYR A 87 4.35 8.12 4.35
N ILE A 88 3.51 7.80 5.34
CA ILE A 88 2.11 7.43 5.12
C ILE A 88 1.22 8.52 5.73
N VAL A 89 0.35 9.12 4.93
CA VAL A 89 -0.67 10.07 5.35
C VAL A 89 -2.04 9.42 5.18
N ARG A 90 -2.85 9.47 6.25
CA ARG A 90 -4.20 8.90 6.28
C ARG A 90 -5.18 9.83 5.58
N CYS A 91 -5.88 9.32 4.58
CA CYS A 91 -6.88 10.06 3.79
C CYS A 91 -8.18 10.28 4.57
N SER A 92 -8.48 9.42 5.56
CA SER A 92 -9.68 9.56 6.39
C SER A 92 -9.62 10.67 7.44
N THR A 93 -8.52 11.43 7.50
CA THR A 93 -8.39 12.57 8.42
C THR A 93 -9.10 13.81 7.87
N ALA A 94 -9.49 14.73 8.76
CA ALA A 94 -10.08 16.00 8.34
C ALA A 94 -9.15 16.75 7.36
N ILE A 95 -9.73 17.38 6.32
CA ILE A 95 -8.98 17.97 5.20
C ILE A 95 -7.86 18.93 5.65
N HIS A 96 -8.12 19.76 6.67
CA HIS A 96 -7.12 20.67 7.23
C HIS A 96 -5.94 19.90 7.85
N SER A 97 -6.21 18.83 8.59
CA SER A 97 -5.18 17.96 9.17
C SER A 97 -4.43 17.15 8.11
N PHE A 98 -5.12 16.72 7.05
CA PHE A 98 -4.54 16.04 5.91
C PHE A 98 -3.52 16.93 5.18
N LEU A 99 -3.94 18.14 4.78
CA LEU A 99 -3.07 19.11 4.11
C LEU A 99 -1.96 19.61 5.03
N GLY A 100 -2.25 19.82 6.32
CA GLY A 100 -1.25 20.19 7.32
C GLY A 100 -0.13 19.17 7.46
N GLN A 101 -0.47 17.87 7.47
CA GLN A 101 0.53 16.80 7.49
C GLN A 101 1.41 16.79 6.23
N ILE A 102 0.81 16.94 5.05
CA ILE A 102 1.55 16.99 3.79
C ILE A 102 2.50 18.19 3.78
N ASN A 103 2.02 19.38 4.12
CA ASN A 103 2.86 20.59 4.17
C ASN A 103 4.01 20.44 5.19
N ALA A 104 3.75 19.84 6.36
CA ALA A 104 4.79 19.57 7.34
C ALA A 104 5.84 18.57 6.82
N LEU A 105 5.42 17.55 6.07
CA LEU A 105 6.31 16.58 5.43
C LEU A 105 7.12 17.17 4.29
N LEU A 106 6.57 18.14 3.56
CA LEU A 106 7.29 18.87 2.52
C LEU A 106 8.33 19.81 3.12
N ALA A 107 8.02 20.47 4.24
CA ALA A 107 8.93 21.39 4.93
C ALA A 107 10.04 20.70 5.73
N LYS A 108 9.85 19.45 6.20
CA LYS A 108 10.84 18.71 6.98
C LYS A 108 11.68 17.78 6.10
N GLU A 109 12.99 17.75 6.29
CA GLU A 109 13.87 16.75 5.65
C GLU A 109 13.62 15.34 6.19
N ARG A 110 13.39 15.19 7.51
CA ARG A 110 13.08 13.91 8.14
C ARG A 110 12.04 14.07 9.26
N LEU A 111 10.88 13.46 9.09
CA LEU A 111 10.01 13.13 10.23
C LEU A 111 10.39 11.74 10.76
N ILE A 112 10.56 11.63 12.08
CA ILE A 112 10.71 10.34 12.75
C ILE A 112 9.34 9.65 12.67
N SER A 113 9.21 8.65 11.80
CA SER A 113 8.00 7.82 11.78
C SER A 113 7.97 7.01 13.07
N SER A 114 7.02 7.29 13.98
CA SER A 114 6.79 6.45 15.15
C SER A 114 6.29 5.08 14.69
N GLY A 115 7.14 4.09 14.87
CA GLY A 115 6.95 2.73 14.39
C GLY A 115 5.85 2.02 15.14
N TYR A 116 4.70 1.83 14.50
CA TYR A 116 3.78 0.78 14.90
C TYR A 116 4.07 -0.48 14.08
N SER A 117 4.98 -1.31 14.61
CA SER A 117 5.42 -2.57 14.01
C SER A 117 4.27 -3.59 13.93
N LYS A 118 3.52 -3.62 12.82
CA LYS A 118 2.75 -4.82 12.47
C LYS A 118 3.71 -5.85 11.88
N ARG A 119 3.88 -6.96 12.59
CA ARG A 119 4.76 -8.08 12.19
C ARG A 119 4.40 -8.60 10.79
N LEU A 120 5.40 -8.88 9.97
CA LEU A 120 5.31 -9.47 8.62
C LEU A 120 4.60 -10.83 8.59
N LEU A 121 4.24 -11.31 7.40
CA LEU A 121 3.78 -12.69 7.24
C LEU A 121 4.96 -13.65 7.47
N THR A 122 4.78 -14.59 8.38
CA THR A 122 5.67 -15.73 8.57
C THR A 122 5.55 -16.69 7.37
N ASN A 123 6.55 -17.53 7.15
CA ASN A 123 6.49 -18.56 6.10
C ASN A 123 5.23 -19.44 6.22
N LYS A 124 4.80 -19.77 7.45
CA LYS A 124 3.55 -20.51 7.69
C LYS A 124 2.31 -19.73 7.25
N GLU A 125 2.26 -18.43 7.55
CA GLU A 125 1.16 -17.57 7.10
C GLU A 125 1.16 -17.44 5.58
N LYS A 126 2.32 -17.22 4.95
CA LYS A 126 2.46 -17.19 3.49
C LYS A 126 1.97 -18.47 2.84
N ASN A 127 2.44 -19.63 3.30
CA ASN A 127 1.98 -20.93 2.80
C ASN A 127 0.47 -21.09 2.95
N GLY A 128 -0.11 -20.62 4.05
CA GLY A 128 -1.56 -20.56 4.24
C GLY A 128 -2.25 -19.69 3.20
N VAL A 129 -1.73 -18.49 2.89
CA VAL A 129 -2.27 -17.62 1.84
C VAL A 129 -2.14 -18.28 0.45
N PHE A 130 -1.00 -18.93 0.14
CA PHE A 130 -0.80 -19.67 -1.10
C PHE A 130 -1.76 -20.86 -1.26
N ALA A 131 -2.10 -21.56 -0.17
CA ALA A 131 -3.11 -22.61 -0.20
C ALA A 131 -4.49 -22.06 -0.58
N PHE A 132 -4.89 -20.88 -0.08
CA PHE A 132 -6.13 -20.22 -0.53
C PHE A 132 -6.11 -19.87 -2.01
N HIS A 133 -4.98 -19.33 -2.50
CA HIS A 133 -4.82 -18.99 -3.91
C HIS A 133 -4.93 -20.20 -4.84
N SER A 134 -4.33 -21.32 -4.42
CA SER A 134 -4.35 -22.58 -5.19
C SER A 134 -5.78 -23.16 -5.20
N ALA A 135 -6.43 -23.26 -4.04
CA ALA A 135 -7.80 -23.75 -3.93
C ALA A 135 -8.81 -22.89 -4.70
N SER A 136 -8.63 -21.56 -4.77
CA SER A 136 -9.50 -20.70 -5.57
C SER A 136 -9.34 -20.87 -7.08
N LYS A 137 -8.15 -21.30 -7.55
CA LYS A 137 -7.86 -21.51 -8.96
C LYS A 137 -8.15 -22.94 -9.43
N PHE A 138 -8.02 -23.92 -8.54
CA PHE A 138 -8.15 -25.35 -8.84
C PHE A 138 -9.10 -26.01 -7.82
N PRO A 139 -10.42 -25.75 -7.92
CA PRO A 139 -11.39 -26.20 -6.92
C PRO A 139 -11.53 -27.73 -6.86
N ASP A 140 -11.20 -28.46 -7.93
CA ASP A 140 -11.32 -29.93 -8.00
C ASP A 140 -10.19 -30.69 -7.26
N SER A 141 -9.24 -29.95 -6.70
CA SER A 141 -8.14 -30.48 -5.90
C SER A 141 -8.61 -30.79 -4.47
N ILE A 142 -8.98 -32.05 -4.19
CA ILE A 142 -9.47 -32.52 -2.88
C ILE A 142 -8.48 -32.19 -1.74
N SER A 143 -7.17 -32.26 -2.01
CA SER A 143 -6.12 -31.90 -1.04
C SER A 143 -6.11 -30.39 -0.72
N ASP A 144 -6.33 -29.54 -1.72
CA ASP A 144 -6.34 -28.08 -1.54
C ASP A 144 -7.64 -27.59 -0.91
N GLU A 145 -8.77 -28.25 -1.21
CA GLU A 145 -10.06 -27.95 -0.58
C GLU A 145 -10.07 -28.33 0.91
N PHE A 146 -9.46 -29.46 1.27
CA PHE A 146 -9.27 -29.88 2.67
C PHE A 146 -8.28 -28.97 3.43
N LEU A 147 -7.18 -28.56 2.79
CA LEU A 147 -6.27 -27.55 3.35
C LEU A 147 -6.96 -26.21 3.52
N ALA A 148 -7.70 -25.73 2.51
CA ALA A 148 -8.48 -24.49 2.59
C ALA A 148 -9.56 -24.57 3.68
N SER A 149 -10.22 -25.72 3.88
CA SER A 149 -11.23 -25.90 4.93
C SER A 149 -10.64 -25.90 6.34
N LYS A 150 -9.44 -26.44 6.52
CA LYS A 150 -8.74 -26.51 7.82
C LYS A 150 -7.99 -25.20 8.16
N ILE A 151 -7.59 -24.43 7.16
CA ILE A 151 -6.89 -23.14 7.26
C ILE A 151 -7.87 -21.94 7.42
N LYS A 152 -9.17 -22.16 7.16
CA LYS A 152 -10.20 -21.17 6.75
C LYS A 152 -10.44 -19.92 7.61
N SER A 153 -9.89 -19.82 8.83
CA SER A 153 -10.08 -18.64 9.68
C SER A 153 -8.78 -18.05 10.23
N HIS A 154 -7.93 -18.85 10.87
CA HIS A 154 -6.82 -18.31 11.67
C HIS A 154 -5.72 -17.64 10.83
N TYR A 155 -5.16 -18.34 9.84
CA TYR A 155 -4.08 -17.78 9.02
C TYR A 155 -4.57 -16.66 8.10
N LYS A 156 -5.80 -16.79 7.58
CA LYS A 156 -6.49 -15.72 6.84
C LYS A 156 -6.65 -14.46 7.70
N GLN A 157 -7.22 -14.58 8.90
CA GLN A 157 -7.43 -13.46 9.81
C GLN A 157 -6.10 -12.82 10.23
N ARG A 158 -5.07 -13.63 10.50
CA ARG A 158 -3.72 -13.13 10.81
C ARG A 158 -3.12 -12.37 9.63
N ALA A 159 -3.22 -12.93 8.42
CA ALA A 159 -2.73 -12.26 7.22
C ALA A 159 -3.49 -10.94 6.98
N MET A 160 -4.82 -10.95 7.03
CA MET A 160 -5.63 -9.74 6.92
C MET A 160 -5.24 -8.68 7.95
N LYS A 161 -5.08 -9.07 9.23
CA LYS A 161 -4.69 -8.15 10.31
C LYS A 161 -3.31 -7.52 10.08
N LYS A 162 -2.34 -8.32 9.62
CA LYS A 162 -0.95 -7.89 9.35
C LYS A 162 -0.86 -7.01 8.11
N LEU A 163 -1.56 -7.38 7.04
CA LEU A 163 -1.59 -6.65 5.78
C LEU A 163 -2.53 -5.42 5.81
N GLY A 164 -3.29 -5.23 6.89
CA GLY A 164 -4.22 -4.11 7.00
C GLY A 164 -5.49 -4.25 6.15
N ILE A 165 -5.79 -5.46 5.67
CA ILE A 165 -6.98 -5.76 4.88
C ILE A 165 -8.18 -5.82 5.82
N LYS A 166 -9.10 -4.86 5.66
CA LYS A 166 -10.20 -4.62 6.61
C LYS A 166 -11.35 -5.62 6.49
N ASN A 167 -11.53 -6.24 5.33
CA ASN A 167 -12.70 -7.07 5.04
C ASN A 167 -12.37 -8.27 4.13
N ASN A 168 -13.28 -9.24 4.09
CA ASN A 168 -13.14 -10.44 3.27
C ASN A 168 -13.03 -10.13 1.76
N PRO A 169 -13.84 -9.22 1.18
CA PRO A 169 -13.70 -8.86 -0.24
C PRO A 169 -12.30 -8.35 -0.60
N GLY A 170 -11.67 -7.51 0.22
CA GLY A 170 -10.31 -7.04 -0.02
C GLY A 170 -9.27 -8.17 0.05
N PHE A 171 -9.50 -9.17 0.90
CA PHE A 171 -8.63 -10.36 0.93
C PHE A 171 -8.83 -11.22 -0.32
N SER A 172 -10.08 -11.41 -0.76
CA SER A 172 -10.37 -12.10 -2.01
C SER A 172 -9.76 -11.37 -3.22
N ALA A 173 -9.78 -10.03 -3.22
CA ALA A 173 -9.15 -9.22 -4.26
C ALA A 173 -7.63 -9.44 -4.31
N LEU A 174 -6.96 -9.54 -3.15
CA LEU A 174 -5.55 -9.93 -3.09
C LEU A 174 -5.32 -11.33 -3.67
N ILE A 175 -6.08 -12.33 -3.19
CA ILE A 175 -5.95 -13.73 -3.63
C ILE A 175 -6.15 -13.87 -5.15
N ASN A 176 -7.11 -13.12 -5.70
CA ASN A 176 -7.43 -13.15 -7.12
C ASN A 176 -6.63 -12.14 -7.95
N SER A 177 -5.65 -11.44 -7.37
CA SER A 177 -4.80 -10.52 -8.11
C SER A 177 -3.98 -11.29 -9.15
N CYS A 178 -3.92 -10.77 -10.38
CA CYS A 178 -3.04 -11.30 -11.42
C CYS A 178 -1.55 -11.19 -11.03
N ASN A 179 -1.22 -10.37 -10.04
CA ASN A 179 0.13 -10.20 -9.52
C ASN A 179 0.39 -10.94 -8.20
N PHE A 180 -0.53 -11.79 -7.74
CA PHE A 180 -0.49 -12.41 -6.41
C PHE A 180 0.89 -12.95 -6.02
N GLU A 181 1.49 -13.81 -6.85
CA GLU A 181 2.81 -14.40 -6.57
C GLU A 181 3.92 -13.35 -6.40
N ARG A 182 3.89 -12.32 -7.25
CA ARG A 182 4.84 -11.21 -7.18
C ARG A 182 4.62 -10.40 -5.91
N ILE A 183 3.37 -10.12 -5.53
CA ILE A 183 3.04 -9.43 -4.26
C ILE A 183 3.56 -10.24 -3.07
N MET A 184 3.35 -11.56 -3.05
CA MET A 184 3.78 -12.44 -1.97
C MET A 184 5.30 -12.52 -1.79
N SER A 185 6.08 -12.23 -2.84
CA SER A 185 7.55 -12.14 -2.75
C SER A 185 8.03 -10.95 -1.90
N PHE A 186 7.21 -9.89 -1.77
CA PHE A 186 7.53 -8.70 -0.98
C PHE A 186 7.02 -8.76 0.47
N LEU A 187 5.96 -9.52 0.74
CA LEU A 187 5.29 -9.60 2.05
C LEU A 187 5.97 -10.56 3.02
#